data_AF-A0A6A0IE67-F1
#
_entry.id   AF-A0A6A0IE67-F1
#
_cell.length_a   1.000
_cell.length_b   1.000
_cell.length_c   1.000
_cell.angle_alpha   90.00
_cell.angle_beta   90.00
_cell.angle_gamma   90.00
#
_symmetry.space_group_name_H-M   'P 1'
#
loop_
_entity.id
_entity.type
_entity.pdbx_description
1 polymer ?
#
loop_
_entity_poly.entity_id
_entity_poly.type
_entity_poly.pdbx_seq_one_letter_code
_entity_poly.pdbx_strand_id
1 'polypeptide(L)'
;MKKTTVAVLTLASFVIGSAAFATMEIQKEYKAKDASANCASCHVDKMPKKDKHDLNDFGKTVQAAKGKDGKVDWSKVKAPEKKG
;
A
#
# COMPACT_ATOMS: atom_id res chain seq x y z
N MET A 1 33.43 -33.36 18.30
CA MET A 1 32.18 -32.85 17.70
C MET A 1 32.35 -31.38 17.34
N LYS A 2 32.07 -30.98 16.10
CA LYS A 2 31.41 -29.72 15.68
C LYS A 2 31.43 -29.64 14.15
N LYS A 3 30.26 -29.85 13.57
CA LYS A 3 29.94 -29.77 12.15
C LYS A 3 29.69 -28.29 11.79
N THR A 4 29.46 -28.08 10.49
CA THR A 4 28.57 -27.06 9.90
C THR A 4 29.19 -25.71 9.52
N THR A 5 29.63 -25.67 8.25
CA THR A 5 29.06 -24.79 7.21
C THR A 5 28.93 -23.31 7.55
N VAL A 6 29.93 -22.54 7.13
CA VAL A 6 29.82 -21.09 6.96
C VAL A 6 29.01 -20.84 5.67
N ALA A 7 27.72 -20.59 5.85
CA ALA A 7 26.88 -19.88 4.89
C ALA A 7 27.25 -18.38 4.90
N VAL A 8 26.56 -17.57 4.07
CA VAL A 8 26.64 -16.09 3.97
C VAL A 8 27.61 -15.67 2.84
N LEU A 9 27.24 -14.98 1.76
CA LEU A 9 26.18 -14.01 1.52
C LEU A 9 25.49 -14.26 0.15
N THR A 10 24.18 -14.52 0.15
CA THR A 10 23.37 -14.17 -1.03
C THR A 10 23.14 -12.66 -0.97
N LEU A 11 23.64 -11.93 -1.98
CA LEU A 11 23.35 -10.52 -2.20
C LEU A 11 21.82 -10.34 -2.27
N ALA A 12 21.24 -9.88 -1.16
CA ALA A 12 19.88 -9.35 -1.17
C ALA A 12 19.92 -8.01 -1.90
N SER A 13 19.75 -8.05 -3.22
CA SER A 13 19.51 -6.88 -4.05
C SER A 13 18.29 -6.15 -3.51
N PHE A 14 18.54 -5.11 -2.73
CA PHE A 14 17.53 -4.16 -2.28
C PHE A 14 17.04 -3.44 -3.53
N VAL A 15 15.97 -3.95 -4.14
CA VAL A 15 15.16 -3.14 -5.05
C VAL A 15 14.58 -2.03 -4.18
N ILE A 16 15.22 -0.87 -4.21
CA ILE A 16 14.65 0.37 -3.72
C ILE A 16 13.51 0.67 -4.70
N GLY A 17 12.37 0.03 -4.43
CA GLY A 17 11.13 0.22 -5.15
C GLY A 17 10.77 1.68 -5.07
N SER A 18 10.80 2.33 -6.22
CA SER A 18 10.34 3.69 -6.46
C SER A 18 9.07 3.97 -5.66
N ALA A 19 9.16 4.91 -4.71
CA ALA A 19 8.02 5.37 -3.90
C ALA A 19 6.83 5.85 -4.75
N ALA A 20 7.01 6.04 -6.06
CA ALA A 20 5.99 6.35 -7.05
C ALA A 20 5.14 5.15 -7.52
N PHE A 21 5.52 3.89 -7.22
CA PHE A 21 4.75 2.69 -7.62
C PHE A 21 3.77 2.19 -6.54
N ALA A 22 3.85 2.75 -5.33
CA ALA A 22 3.10 2.26 -4.17
C ALA A 22 1.59 2.58 -4.21
N THR A 23 1.11 3.35 -5.19
CA THR A 23 -0.33 3.66 -5.34
C THR A 23 -1.09 2.56 -6.10
N MET A 24 -0.47 1.91 -7.09
CA MET A 24 -1.17 0.94 -7.94
C MET A 24 -1.35 -0.43 -7.27
N GLU A 25 -0.38 -0.88 -6.47
CA GLU A 25 -0.52 -2.16 -5.76
C GLU A 25 -1.58 -2.08 -4.67
N ILE A 26 -1.61 -0.99 -3.88
CA ILE A 26 -2.65 -0.74 -2.87
C ILE A 26 -4.02 -0.60 -3.55
N GLN A 27 -4.10 0.05 -4.71
CA GLN A 27 -5.33 0.14 -5.49
C GLN A 27 -5.81 -1.26 -5.91
N LYS A 28 -4.93 -2.14 -6.41
CA LYS A 28 -5.29 -3.52 -6.78
C LYS A 28 -5.77 -4.33 -5.58
N GLU A 29 -5.05 -4.25 -4.46
CA GLU A 29 -5.43 -4.91 -3.21
C GLU A 29 -6.81 -4.44 -2.73
N TYR A 30 -7.07 -3.14 -2.79
CA TYR A 30 -8.37 -2.60 -2.40
C TYR A 30 -9.46 -2.99 -3.39
N LYS A 31 -9.17 -2.99 -4.70
CA LYS A 31 -10.13 -3.39 -5.74
C LYS A 31 -10.53 -4.86 -5.65
N ALA A 32 -9.65 -5.72 -5.14
CA ALA A 32 -9.97 -7.11 -4.83
C ALA A 32 -10.97 -7.25 -3.66
N LYS A 33 -11.04 -6.25 -2.77
CA LYS A 33 -12.00 -6.18 -1.65
C LYS A 33 -13.29 -5.45 -2.04
N ASP A 34 -13.16 -4.44 -2.90
CA ASP A 34 -14.23 -3.62 -3.43
C ASP A 34 -14.03 -3.37 -4.93
N ALA A 35 -14.74 -4.13 -5.77
CA ALA A 35 -14.61 -4.02 -7.22
C ALA A 35 -14.98 -2.63 -7.77
N SER A 36 -15.73 -1.81 -7.01
CA SER A 36 -16.12 -0.45 -7.37
C SER A 36 -15.06 0.60 -7.02
N ALA A 37 -13.99 0.19 -6.34
CA ALA A 37 -12.90 1.05 -5.94
C ALA A 37 -12.29 1.82 -7.12
N ASN A 38 -12.16 3.13 -6.95
CA ASN A 38 -11.55 4.04 -7.90
C ASN A 38 -10.68 5.08 -7.16
N CYS A 39 -10.05 6.01 -7.89
CA CYS A 39 -9.15 6.99 -7.29
C CYS A 39 -9.84 7.82 -6.18
N ALA A 40 -11.12 8.15 -6.35
CA ALA A 40 -11.91 8.90 -5.37
C ALA A 40 -12.25 8.08 -4.11
N SER A 41 -12.04 6.75 -4.13
CA SER A 41 -12.17 5.94 -2.93
C SER A 41 -11.15 6.36 -1.86
N CYS A 42 -9.92 6.72 -2.26
CA CYS A 42 -8.86 7.12 -1.33
C CYS A 42 -8.47 8.61 -1.42
N HIS A 43 -8.74 9.26 -2.55
CA HIS A 43 -8.39 10.66 -2.77
C HIS A 43 -9.60 11.58 -2.72
N VAL A 44 -9.36 12.85 -2.40
CA VAL A 44 -10.37 13.90 -2.50
C VAL A 44 -10.72 14.16 -3.97
N ASP A 45 -9.71 14.20 -4.83
CA ASP A 45 -9.88 14.42 -6.26
C ASP A 45 -10.18 13.10 -6.99
N LYS A 46 -11.11 13.12 -7.96
CA LYS A 46 -11.44 11.95 -8.80
C LYS A 46 -10.28 11.46 -9.66
N MET A 47 -9.34 12.35 -10.01
CA MET A 47 -8.14 12.03 -10.77
C MET A 47 -6.96 12.84 -10.22
N PRO A 48 -6.34 12.38 -9.13
CA PRO A 48 -5.24 13.10 -8.50
C PRO A 48 -4.04 13.18 -9.43
N LYS A 49 -3.31 14.29 -9.35
CA LYS A 49 -2.03 14.46 -10.05
C LYS A 49 -0.91 13.90 -9.17
N LYS A 50 0.24 13.59 -9.78
CA LYS A 50 1.42 13.07 -9.06
C LYS A 50 1.88 13.99 -7.93
N ASP A 51 1.72 15.30 -8.09
CA ASP A 51 2.14 16.30 -7.11
C ASP A 51 0.97 16.85 -6.27
N LYS A 52 -0.27 16.46 -6.60
CA LYS A 52 -1.49 16.87 -5.90
C LYS A 52 -2.44 15.68 -5.78
N HIS A 53 -2.26 14.96 -4.69
CA HIS A 53 -2.97 13.70 -4.39
C HIS A 53 -3.53 13.69 -2.96
N ASP A 54 -4.26 14.74 -2.61
CA ASP A 54 -4.86 14.88 -1.29
C ASP A 54 -5.71 13.64 -0.93
N LEU A 55 -5.45 13.09 0.26
CA LEU A 55 -6.16 11.91 0.76
C LEU A 55 -7.45 12.33 1.45
N ASN A 56 -8.53 11.64 1.12
CA ASN A 56 -9.77 11.73 1.89
C ASN A 56 -9.60 10.98 3.23
N ASP A 57 -10.63 11.00 4.08
CA ASP A 57 -10.51 10.38 5.41
C ASP A 57 -10.22 8.87 5.34
N PHE A 58 -10.82 8.15 4.39
CA PHE A 58 -10.50 6.75 4.16
C PHE A 58 -9.04 6.57 3.70
N GLY A 59 -8.58 7.35 2.72
CA GLY A 59 -7.21 7.31 2.23
C GLY A 59 -6.18 7.58 3.32
N LYS A 60 -6.48 8.47 4.28
CA LYS A 60 -5.64 8.69 5.47
C LYS A 60 -5.57 7.45 6.36
N THR A 61 -6.67 6.72 6.55
CA THR A 61 -6.64 5.46 7.32
C THR A 61 -5.79 4.38 6.62
N VAL A 62 -5.89 4.28 5.29
CA VAL A 62 -5.07 3.36 4.48
C VAL A 62 -3.58 3.74 4.59
N GLN A 63 -3.27 5.04 4.53
CA GLN A 63 -1.90 5.53 4.70
C GLN A 63 -1.37 5.26 6.11
N ALA A 64 -2.18 5.44 7.16
CA ALA A 64 -1.80 5.16 8.53
C ALA A 64 -1.61 3.65 8.80
N ALA A 65 -2.35 2.81 8.10
CA ALA A 65 -2.21 1.35 8.15
C ALA A 65 -1.03 0.82 7.30
N LYS A 66 -0.36 1.69 6.55
CA LYS A 66 0.80 1.30 5.72
C LYS A 66 2.03 1.12 6.60
N GLY A 67 2.56 -0.10 6.62
CA GLY A 67 3.80 -0.45 7.31
C GLY A 67 5.04 0.15 6.65
N LYS A 68 6.16 0.08 7.38
CA LYS A 68 7.49 0.53 6.87
C LYS A 68 7.97 -0.29 5.67
N ASP A 69 7.42 -1.48 5.48
CA ASP A 69 7.62 -2.37 4.33
C ASP A 69 6.75 -1.99 3.11
N GLY A 70 5.91 -0.96 3.25
CA GLY A 70 5.04 -0.47 2.20
C GLY A 70 3.72 -1.23 2.05
N LYS A 71 3.45 -2.25 2.88
CA LYS A 71 2.22 -3.04 2.84
C LYS A 71 1.14 -2.41 3.71
N VAL A 72 -0.11 -2.52 3.30
CA VAL A 72 -1.25 -2.04 4.09
C VAL A 72 -1.77 -3.16 4.98
N ASP A 73 -1.85 -2.88 6.28
CA ASP A 73 -2.55 -3.74 7.23
C ASP A 73 -4.07 -3.48 7.13
N TRP A 74 -4.72 -4.20 6.21
CA TRP A 74 -6.15 -4.08 5.95
C TRP A 74 -7.04 -4.45 7.14
N SER A 75 -6.51 -5.10 8.18
CA SER A 75 -7.26 -5.35 9.41
C SER A 75 -7.48 -4.07 10.24
N LYS A 76 -6.62 -3.06 10.03
CA LYS A 76 -6.68 -1.76 10.71
C LYS A 76 -7.43 -0.70 9.90
N VAL A 77 -7.72 -0.99 8.63
CA VAL A 77 -8.50 -0.11 7.75
C VAL A 77 -9.98 -0.41 7.94
N LYS A 78 -10.72 0.54 8.49
CA LYS A 78 -12.18 0.43 8.55
C LYS A 78 -12.73 0.57 7.13
N ALA A 79 -13.62 -0.33 6.72
CA ALA A 79 -14.31 -0.22 5.44
C ALA A 79 -14.98 1.16 5.35
N PRO A 80 -14.90 1.86 4.20
CA PRO A 80 -15.60 3.12 4.06
C PRO A 80 -17.09 2.85 4.17
N GLU A 81 -17.82 3.66 4.95
CA GLU A 81 -19.28 3.61 4.94
C GLU A 81 -19.74 3.79 3.49
N LYS A 82 -20.46 2.81 2.95
CA LYS A 82 -21.07 2.92 1.63
C LYS A 82 -22.03 4.09 1.69
N LYS A 83 -21.63 5.24 1.15
CA LYS A 83 -22.58 6.30 0.81
C LYS A 83 -23.44 5.75 -0.32
N GLY A 84 -24.64 5.29 0.05
CA GLY A 84 -25.69 4.85 -0.87
C GLY A 84 -26.21 6.00 -1.73
#